data_AF-A0A0F7FJ73-F1
#
_entry.id   AF-A0A0F7FJ73-F1
#
_cell.length_a   1.000
_cell.length_b   1.000
_cell.length_c   1.000
_cell.angle_alpha   90.00
_cell.angle_beta   90.00
_cell.angle_gamma   90.00
#
_symmetry.space_group_name_H-M   'P 1'
#
loop_
_entity.id
_entity.type
_entity.pdbx_description
1 polymer ?
#
loop_
_entity_poly.entity_id
_entity_poly.type
_entity_poly.pdbx_seq_one_letter_code
_entity_poly.pdbx_strand_id
1 'polypeptide(L)'
;MPERIAFKPRKGTVLTPFTARIILELPLGRPVKVPVDFGLGRAEAVRNDEGVILTHALGESMIELGVVKRLAESEKVLFISAEGDFYFVEIRAKHYYKLMYLGENVAPTIEIDGVHMHNIKETTPLQDASRKVGMLRVKRGEVGLDICTGLGYTAIESLNRGAVVTTIEADPNVLWIAEHNPFSRKLADADIVLGDALDVLDELPEKNFDFALHDPPVFAFSPRLYSREFYAKLHRVLKPGARVFHYTGAPGRQRGVNIQRGVAERLRLTGFKIIKVVKGYGILALKT
;
A
#
# COMPACT_ATOMS: atom_id res chain seq x y z
N MET A 1 24.10 3.56 -7.91
CA MET A 1 23.58 3.72 -6.54
C MET A 1 22.11 4.07 -6.61
N PRO A 2 21.23 3.21 -6.07
CA PRO A 2 19.80 3.40 -6.12
C PRO A 2 19.38 4.54 -5.17
N GLU A 3 18.34 5.30 -5.54
CA GLU A 3 17.88 6.46 -4.79
C GLU A 3 17.18 6.01 -3.50
N ARG A 4 17.78 6.32 -2.35
CA ARG A 4 17.15 6.10 -1.04
C ARG A 4 16.37 7.34 -0.67
N ILE A 5 15.09 7.18 -0.34
CA ILE A 5 14.24 8.31 0.02
C ILE A 5 13.76 8.20 1.46
N ALA A 6 13.62 9.36 2.11
CA ALA A 6 12.97 9.44 3.40
C ALA A 6 11.46 9.58 3.20
N PHE A 7 10.70 8.58 3.62
CA PHE A 7 9.25 8.64 3.60
C PHE A 7 8.74 9.63 4.66
N LYS A 8 7.96 10.62 4.22
CA LYS A 8 7.47 11.68 5.11
C LYS A 8 5.95 11.69 5.08
N PRO A 9 5.29 11.02 6.05
CA PRO A 9 3.84 11.12 6.17
C PRO A 9 3.42 12.58 6.24
N ARG A 10 2.48 12.97 5.37
CA ARG A 10 2.00 14.34 5.30
C ARG A 10 1.23 14.65 6.58
N LYS A 11 1.53 15.80 7.16
CA LYS A 11 0.79 16.30 8.33
C LYS A 11 -0.54 16.84 7.85
N GLY A 12 -1.62 16.16 8.23
CA GLY A 12 -2.96 16.55 7.85
C GLY A 12 -3.99 15.58 8.38
N THR A 13 -5.24 15.88 8.05
CA THR A 13 -6.43 15.11 8.43
C THR A 13 -7.14 14.66 7.16
N VAL A 14 -7.58 13.40 7.13
CA VAL A 14 -8.34 12.86 6.00
C VAL A 14 -9.82 12.84 6.32
N LEU A 15 -10.63 13.45 5.46
CA LEU A 15 -12.08 13.27 5.43
C LEU A 15 -12.49 12.20 4.43
N THR A 16 -13.40 11.34 4.87
CA THR A 16 -13.96 10.24 4.08
C THR A 16 -15.35 10.60 3.53
N PRO A 17 -15.85 9.90 2.51
CA PRO A 17 -17.23 10.02 2.05
C PRO A 17 -18.26 9.79 3.16
N PHE A 18 -17.97 8.86 4.09
CA PHE A 18 -18.82 8.62 5.25
C PHE A 18 -18.88 9.84 6.18
N THR A 19 -17.73 10.42 6.50
CA THR A 19 -17.64 11.63 7.31
C THR A 19 -18.37 12.80 6.66
N ALA A 20 -18.21 12.97 5.34
CA ALA A 20 -18.89 14.01 4.59
C ALA A 20 -20.42 13.90 4.67
N ARG A 21 -20.97 12.68 4.59
CA ARG A 21 -22.43 12.45 4.76
C ARG A 21 -22.90 12.87 6.15
N ILE A 22 -22.17 12.51 7.20
CA ILE A 22 -22.46 12.96 8.57
C ILE A 22 -22.47 14.49 8.64
N ILE A 23 -21.44 15.15 8.08
CA ILE A 23 -21.33 16.61 8.07
C ILE A 23 -22.56 17.26 7.41
N LEU A 24 -23.03 16.72 6.28
CA LEU A 24 -24.19 17.24 5.54
C LEU A 24 -25.53 17.08 6.27
N GLU A 25 -25.59 16.26 7.31
CA GLU A 25 -26.76 16.06 8.16
C GLU A 25 -26.70 16.87 9.46
N LEU A 26 -25.57 17.55 9.73
CA LEU A 26 -25.42 18.34 10.95
C LEU A 26 -26.36 19.56 10.96
N PRO A 27 -26.89 19.94 12.14
CA PRO A 27 -27.56 21.22 12.32
C PRO A 27 -26.56 22.37 12.17
N LEU A 28 -27.03 23.50 11.64
CA LEU A 28 -26.19 24.68 11.44
C LEU A 28 -25.73 25.27 12.78
N GLY A 29 -24.49 25.75 12.82
CA GLY A 29 -23.89 26.48 13.94
C GLY A 29 -23.59 25.65 15.18
N ARG A 30 -23.88 24.34 15.19
CA ARG A 30 -23.63 23.48 16.35
C ARG A 30 -22.38 22.62 16.14
N PRO A 31 -21.41 22.65 17.07
CA PRO A 31 -20.25 21.76 17.02
C PRO A 31 -20.66 20.31 17.27
N VAL A 32 -20.19 19.40 16.41
CA VAL A 32 -20.39 17.96 16.52
C VAL A 32 -19.08 17.23 16.24
N LYS A 33 -18.75 16.24 17.07
CA LYS A 33 -17.58 15.39 16.83
C LYS A 33 -17.85 14.40 15.70
N VAL A 34 -17.08 14.47 14.63
CA VAL A 34 -17.14 13.58 13.47
C VAL A 34 -15.89 12.70 13.39
N PRO A 35 -15.97 11.48 12.84
CA PRO A 35 -14.78 10.66 12.59
C PRO A 35 -13.88 11.32 11.54
N VAL A 36 -12.58 11.10 11.63
CA VAL A 36 -11.59 11.49 10.61
C VAL A 36 -10.52 10.42 10.50
N ASP A 37 -9.64 10.50 9.49
CA ASP A 37 -8.59 9.52 9.25
C ASP A 37 -9.17 8.09 9.16
N PHE A 38 -10.27 7.94 8.40
CA PHE A 38 -11.00 6.67 8.29
C PHE A 38 -11.48 6.12 9.64
N GLY A 39 -11.80 7.00 10.60
CA GLY A 39 -12.29 6.62 11.92
C GLY A 39 -11.20 6.37 12.96
N LEU A 40 -9.92 6.50 12.59
CA LEU A 40 -8.79 6.43 13.52
C LEU A 40 -8.72 7.64 14.47
N GLY A 41 -9.38 8.74 14.10
CA GLY A 41 -9.43 9.96 14.89
C GLY A 41 -10.83 10.58 14.93
N ARG A 42 -10.93 11.70 15.65
CA ARG A 42 -12.12 12.55 15.66
C ARG A 42 -11.71 14.00 15.54
N ALA A 43 -12.54 14.78 14.85
CA ALA A 43 -12.45 16.23 14.77
C ALA A 43 -13.80 16.83 15.16
N GLU A 44 -13.80 18.10 15.54
CA GLU A 44 -15.04 18.86 15.72
C GLU A 44 -15.42 19.51 14.39
N ALA A 45 -16.68 19.40 13.99
CA ALA A 45 -17.22 19.99 12.78
C ALA A 45 -18.38 20.91 13.13
N VAL A 46 -18.35 22.13 12.61
CA VAL A 46 -19.46 23.10 12.68
C VAL A 46 -19.88 23.40 11.24
N ARG A 47 -21.10 23.02 10.89
CA ARG A 47 -21.67 23.35 9.58
C ARG A 47 -22.29 24.73 9.60
N ASN A 48 -22.11 25.50 8.54
CA ASN A 48 -22.84 26.74 8.27
C ASN A 48 -23.38 26.72 6.83
N ASP A 49 -23.92 27.83 6.35
CA ASP A 49 -24.50 27.92 5.01
C ASP A 49 -23.43 27.86 3.89
N GLU A 50 -22.19 28.26 4.18
CA GLU A 50 -21.08 28.31 3.22
C GLU A 50 -20.30 26.98 3.16
N GLY A 51 -20.32 26.19 4.23
CA GLY A 51 -19.50 24.98 4.34
C GLY A 51 -19.43 24.39 5.74
N VAL A 52 -18.26 23.83 6.05
CA VAL A 52 -17.95 23.24 7.35
C VAL A 52 -16.62 23.76 7.86
N ILE A 53 -16.62 24.26 9.09
CA ILE A 53 -15.40 24.53 9.86
C ILE A 53 -15.04 23.23 10.57
N LEU A 54 -13.87 22.68 10.23
CA LEU A 54 -13.32 21.50 10.86
C LEU A 54 -12.19 21.90 11.81
N THR A 55 -12.37 21.68 13.10
CA THR A 55 -11.31 21.80 14.11
C THR A 55 -10.64 20.45 14.29
N HIS A 56 -9.42 20.32 13.78
CA HIS A 56 -8.61 19.11 13.84
C HIS A 56 -7.31 19.34 14.62
N ALA A 57 -6.51 18.29 14.80
CA ALA A 57 -5.30 18.33 15.63
C ALA A 57 -4.23 19.35 15.20
N LEU A 58 -4.38 19.97 14.01
CA LEU A 58 -3.40 20.88 13.42
C LEU A 58 -3.93 22.32 13.28
N GLY A 59 -5.22 22.57 13.59
CA GLY A 59 -5.85 23.87 13.44
C GLY A 59 -7.31 23.78 13.00
N GLU A 60 -7.83 24.90 12.53
CA GLU A 60 -9.16 25.02 11.96
C GLU A 60 -9.07 25.20 10.44
N SER A 61 -9.90 24.47 9.71
CA SER A 61 -9.99 24.55 8.25
C SER A 61 -11.45 24.72 7.82
N MET A 62 -11.70 25.69 6.94
CA MET A 62 -13.02 25.89 6.34
C MET A 62 -13.09 25.18 4.98
N ILE A 63 -14.06 24.28 4.83
CA ILE A 63 -14.26 23.49 3.62
C ILE A 63 -15.60 23.87 3.01
N GLU A 64 -15.58 24.29 1.75
CA GLU A 64 -16.78 24.70 1.03
C GLU A 64 -17.81 23.58 0.94
N LEU A 65 -19.10 23.93 1.10
CA LEU A 65 -20.19 22.97 1.09
C LEU A 65 -20.24 22.13 -0.20
N GLY A 66 -19.88 22.73 -1.35
CA GLY A 66 -19.81 22.03 -2.63
C GLY A 66 -18.77 20.92 -2.65
N VAL A 67 -17.63 21.09 -1.96
CA VAL A 67 -16.60 20.06 -1.85
C VAL A 67 -17.07 18.92 -0.94
N VAL A 68 -17.71 19.24 0.18
CA VAL A 68 -18.29 18.22 1.10
C VAL A 68 -19.33 17.36 0.36
N LYS A 69 -20.22 17.99 -0.42
CA LYS A 69 -21.21 17.27 -1.26
C LYS A 69 -20.54 16.33 -2.26
N ARG A 70 -19.54 16.81 -3.00
CA ARG A 70 -18.78 15.98 -3.95
C ARG A 70 -18.07 14.81 -3.26
N LEU A 71 -17.49 15.03 -2.08
CA LEU A 71 -16.83 13.98 -1.32
C LEU A 71 -17.83 12.90 -0.89
N ALA A 72 -19.01 13.29 -0.38
CA ALA A 72 -20.07 12.38 0.08
C ALA A 72 -20.59 11.42 -1.00
N GLU A 73 -20.55 11.84 -2.27
CA GLU A 73 -20.99 11.08 -3.44
C GLU A 73 -19.85 10.34 -4.16
N SER A 74 -18.63 10.39 -3.62
CA SER A 74 -17.44 9.80 -4.25
C SER A 74 -16.90 8.59 -3.48
N GLU A 75 -15.93 7.91 -4.10
CA GLU A 75 -15.07 6.90 -3.45
C GLU A 75 -13.69 7.47 -3.07
N LYS A 76 -13.48 8.76 -3.25
CA LYS A 76 -12.21 9.44 -2.98
C LYS A 76 -12.12 9.84 -1.52
N VAL A 77 -10.95 10.32 -1.12
CA VAL A 77 -10.77 10.98 0.18
C VAL A 77 -10.21 12.39 0.00
N LEU A 78 -10.58 13.27 0.91
CA LEU A 78 -10.10 14.65 0.95
C LEU A 78 -9.04 14.77 2.04
N PHE A 79 -7.84 15.20 1.67
CA PHE A 79 -6.80 15.53 2.64
C PHE A 79 -6.87 17.01 2.95
N ILE A 80 -6.75 17.34 4.23
CA ILE A 80 -6.67 18.70 4.76
C ILE A 80 -5.30 18.84 5.40
N SER A 81 -4.48 19.72 4.85
CA SER A 81 -3.12 19.99 5.31
C SER A 81 -3.10 20.69 6.68
N ALA A 82 -1.90 20.80 7.27
CA ALA A 82 -1.73 21.58 8.50
C ALA A 82 -1.95 23.09 8.27
N GLU A 83 -1.73 23.54 7.03
CA GLU A 83 -1.82 24.91 6.58
C GLU A 83 -3.25 25.34 6.20
N GLY A 84 -4.21 24.41 6.21
CA GLY A 84 -5.62 24.66 5.91
C GLY A 84 -6.03 24.38 4.45
N ASP A 85 -5.06 24.16 3.56
CA ASP A 85 -5.33 23.73 2.18
C ASP A 85 -5.95 22.34 2.15
N PHE A 86 -6.91 22.11 1.26
CA PHE A 86 -7.54 20.81 1.08
C PHE A 86 -7.62 20.38 -0.39
N TYR A 87 -7.46 19.08 -0.63
CA TYR A 87 -7.52 18.49 -1.97
C TYR A 87 -7.89 17.02 -1.91
N PHE A 88 -8.48 16.49 -2.99
CA PHE A 88 -8.64 15.05 -3.13
C PHE A 88 -7.27 14.39 -3.29
N VAL A 89 -7.05 13.27 -2.61
CA VAL A 89 -5.79 12.51 -2.72
C VAL A 89 -5.80 11.74 -4.04
N GLU A 90 -5.45 12.47 -5.11
CA GLU A 90 -5.41 11.99 -6.48
C GLU A 90 -4.28 12.63 -7.26
N ILE A 91 -3.78 11.93 -8.28
CA ILE A 91 -2.79 12.44 -9.22
C ILE A 91 -3.34 12.21 -10.63
N ARG A 92 -3.40 13.29 -11.43
CA ARG A 92 -3.72 13.25 -12.86
C ARG A 92 -2.46 13.57 -13.65
N ALA A 93 -1.74 12.53 -14.08
CA ALA A 93 -0.55 12.67 -14.90
C ALA A 93 -0.66 11.74 -16.12
N LYS A 94 0.42 11.01 -16.45
CA LYS A 94 0.38 9.95 -17.48
C LYS A 94 -0.64 8.86 -17.15
N HIS A 95 -0.76 8.53 -15.86
CA HIS A 95 -1.77 7.65 -15.30
C HIS A 95 -2.62 8.43 -14.30
N TYR A 96 -3.80 7.91 -13.98
CA TYR A 96 -4.66 8.45 -12.95
C TYR A 96 -4.58 7.61 -11.68
N TYR A 97 -4.23 8.24 -10.57
CA TYR A 97 -4.08 7.62 -9.26
C TYR A 97 -5.12 8.23 -8.31
N LYS A 98 -5.75 7.43 -7.47
CA LYS A 98 -6.56 7.92 -6.36
C LYS A 98 -6.43 7.03 -5.13
N LEU A 99 -6.41 7.64 -3.94
CA LEU A 99 -6.62 6.92 -2.70
C LEU A 99 -8.13 6.68 -2.53
N MET A 100 -8.51 5.41 -2.52
CA MET A 100 -9.90 4.98 -2.58
C MET A 100 -10.38 4.48 -1.22
N TYR A 101 -11.50 5.04 -0.78
CA TYR A 101 -12.18 4.71 0.45
C TYR A 101 -12.88 3.34 0.36
N LEU A 102 -12.67 2.49 1.36
CA LEU A 102 -13.29 1.16 1.45
C LEU A 102 -14.27 1.01 2.63
N GLY A 103 -14.26 1.95 3.57
CA GLY A 103 -15.03 1.88 4.81
C GLY A 103 -14.31 2.55 5.98
N GLU A 104 -15.06 2.90 7.03
CA GLU A 104 -14.47 3.37 8.29
C GLU A 104 -13.80 2.20 9.00
N ASN A 105 -12.65 2.46 9.61
CA ASN A 105 -11.75 1.50 10.24
C ASN A 105 -11.21 0.43 9.28
N VAL A 106 -11.30 0.68 7.97
CA VAL A 106 -10.74 -0.16 6.91
C VAL A 106 -9.68 0.64 6.16
N ALA A 107 -8.47 0.09 6.08
CA ALA A 107 -7.42 0.74 5.31
C ALA A 107 -7.82 0.90 3.84
N PRO A 108 -7.55 2.06 3.20
CA PRO A 108 -7.90 2.29 1.82
C PRO A 108 -7.08 1.43 0.86
N THR A 109 -7.51 1.38 -0.40
CA THR A 109 -6.67 0.92 -1.52
C THR A 109 -6.24 2.11 -2.36
N ILE A 110 -5.13 1.98 -3.09
CA ILE A 110 -4.85 2.82 -4.25
C ILE A 110 -5.50 2.20 -5.48
N GLU A 111 -6.10 3.04 -6.31
CA GLU A 111 -6.54 2.72 -7.66
C GLU A 111 -5.62 3.43 -8.66
N ILE A 112 -5.19 2.72 -9.70
CA ILE A 112 -4.43 3.25 -10.82
C ILE A 112 -5.16 2.88 -12.11
N ASP A 113 -5.59 3.87 -12.89
CA ASP A 113 -6.36 3.71 -14.13
C ASP A 113 -7.58 2.78 -13.99
N GLY A 114 -8.33 2.89 -12.88
CA GLY A 114 -9.51 2.06 -12.63
C GLY A 114 -9.22 0.66 -12.11
N VAL A 115 -7.95 0.31 -11.86
CA VAL A 115 -7.55 -0.99 -11.31
C VAL A 115 -7.19 -0.84 -9.84
N HIS A 116 -7.78 -1.66 -8.97
CA HIS A 116 -7.39 -1.73 -7.56
C HIS A 116 -6.06 -2.47 -7.41
N MET A 117 -5.12 -1.87 -6.66
CA MET A 117 -3.80 -2.49 -6.47
C MET A 117 -3.75 -3.48 -5.29
N HIS A 118 -4.74 -3.45 -4.39
CA HIS A 118 -4.82 -4.39 -3.26
C HIS A 118 -5.91 -5.43 -3.46
N ASN A 119 -5.71 -6.61 -2.87
CA ASN A 119 -6.76 -7.62 -2.79
C ASN A 119 -7.82 -7.18 -1.76
N ILE A 120 -9.01 -6.83 -2.27
CA ILE A 120 -10.16 -6.40 -1.47
C ILE A 120 -11.37 -7.35 -1.59
N LYS A 121 -11.18 -8.50 -2.24
CA LYS A 121 -12.26 -9.47 -2.42
C LYS A 121 -12.38 -10.35 -1.17
N GLU A 122 -13.49 -10.19 -0.44
CA GLU A 122 -13.78 -10.94 0.80
C GLU A 122 -12.67 -10.79 1.87
N THR A 123 -11.91 -9.70 1.79
CA THR A 123 -10.82 -9.37 2.71
C THR A 123 -10.57 -7.87 2.72
N THR A 124 -9.72 -7.40 3.61
CA THR A 124 -9.26 -6.00 3.67
C THR A 124 -7.75 -5.93 3.36
N PRO A 125 -7.23 -4.78 2.92
CA PRO A 125 -5.80 -4.65 2.61
C PRO A 125 -4.87 -5.06 3.76
N LEU A 126 -5.21 -4.71 5.02
CA LEU A 126 -4.41 -5.10 6.18
C LEU A 126 -4.50 -6.59 6.52
N GLN A 127 -5.68 -7.20 6.37
CA GLN A 127 -5.84 -8.65 6.57
C GLN A 127 -5.06 -9.44 5.50
N ASP A 128 -5.09 -8.99 4.25
CA ASP A 128 -4.31 -9.59 3.17
C ASP A 128 -2.80 -9.45 3.42
N ALA A 129 -2.33 -8.27 3.82
CA ALA A 129 -0.94 -8.06 4.21
C ALA A 129 -0.51 -8.98 5.37
N SER A 130 -1.32 -9.07 6.44
CA SER A 130 -1.06 -9.97 7.57
C SER A 130 -1.01 -11.44 7.15
N ARG A 131 -1.86 -11.86 6.22
CA ARG A 131 -1.84 -13.21 5.64
C ARG A 131 -0.54 -13.46 4.88
N LYS A 132 -0.10 -12.55 4.01
CA LYS A 132 1.15 -12.66 3.23
C LYS A 132 2.36 -12.78 4.13
N VAL A 133 2.53 -11.84 5.07
CA VAL A 133 3.62 -11.85 6.06
C VAL A 133 3.52 -13.06 7.01
N GLY A 134 2.30 -13.49 7.32
CA GLY A 134 1.98 -14.73 8.03
C GLY A 134 2.63 -15.97 7.42
N MET A 135 2.55 -16.11 6.09
CA MET A 135 3.14 -17.26 5.38
C MET A 135 4.67 -17.27 5.44
N LEU A 136 5.29 -16.08 5.52
CA LEU A 136 6.73 -15.94 5.69
C LEU A 136 7.21 -16.26 7.10
N ARG A 137 6.32 -16.31 8.10
CA ARG A 137 6.68 -16.52 9.52
C ARG A 137 7.79 -15.58 9.98
N VAL A 138 7.71 -14.31 9.59
CA VAL A 138 8.67 -13.26 9.95
C VAL A 138 8.89 -13.21 11.46
N LYS A 139 10.16 -13.14 11.86
CA LYS A 139 10.61 -13.08 13.24
C LYS A 139 11.27 -11.73 13.55
N ARG A 140 11.25 -11.35 14.82
CA ARG A 140 11.96 -10.17 15.31
C ARG A 140 13.46 -10.28 15.00
N GLY A 141 14.04 -9.19 14.50
CA GLY A 141 15.45 -9.08 14.15
C GLY A 141 15.83 -9.60 12.76
N GLU A 142 14.89 -10.19 12.01
CA GLU A 142 15.15 -10.58 10.62
C GLU A 142 15.22 -9.35 9.70
N VAL A 143 16.07 -9.42 8.68
CA VAL A 143 16.20 -8.39 7.64
C VAL A 143 15.35 -8.81 6.44
N GLY A 144 14.34 -8.01 6.13
CA GLY A 144 13.35 -8.28 5.08
C GLY A 144 13.51 -7.39 3.85
N LEU A 145 13.26 -7.97 2.68
CA LEU A 145 13.09 -7.23 1.42
C LEU A 145 11.61 -7.26 1.00
N ASP A 146 10.99 -6.11 0.84
CA ASP A 146 9.64 -5.96 0.31
C ASP A 146 9.71 -5.33 -1.09
N ILE A 147 9.00 -5.89 -2.07
CA ILE A 147 9.10 -5.48 -3.48
C ILE A 147 7.72 -5.11 -3.98
N CYS A 148 7.61 -3.93 -4.58
CA CYS A 148 6.37 -3.24 -4.95
C CYS A 148 5.65 -2.71 -3.70
N THR A 149 6.29 -1.76 -3.02
CA THR A 149 5.83 -1.17 -1.75
C THR A 149 4.32 -0.86 -1.73
N GLY A 150 3.77 -0.25 -2.78
CA GLY A 150 2.37 0.13 -2.80
C GLY A 150 2.04 1.13 -1.69
N LEU A 151 0.98 0.87 -0.92
CA LEU A 151 0.68 1.64 0.30
C LEU A 151 1.48 1.17 1.53
N GLY A 152 2.40 0.22 1.37
CA GLY A 152 3.36 -0.21 2.40
C GLY A 152 2.81 -1.22 3.41
N TYR A 153 1.62 -1.78 3.20
CA TYR A 153 0.96 -2.60 4.23
C TYR A 153 1.73 -3.87 4.59
N THR A 154 2.38 -4.53 3.63
CA THR A 154 3.22 -5.72 3.86
C THR A 154 4.54 -5.39 4.53
N ALA A 155 5.17 -4.28 4.13
CA ALA A 155 6.36 -3.74 4.79
C ALA A 155 6.06 -3.37 6.25
N ILE A 156 4.98 -2.62 6.50
CA ILE A 156 4.54 -2.21 7.84
C ILE A 156 4.18 -3.42 8.71
N GLU A 157 3.48 -4.42 8.18
CA GLU A 157 3.19 -5.64 8.91
C GLU A 157 4.48 -6.40 9.29
N SER A 158 5.48 -6.40 8.41
CA SER A 158 6.79 -6.98 8.71
C SER A 158 7.54 -6.19 9.79
N LEU A 159 7.51 -4.86 9.73
CA LEU A 159 8.03 -3.96 10.76
C LEU A 159 7.34 -4.18 12.12
N ASN A 160 6.00 -4.32 12.13
CA ASN A 160 5.22 -4.59 13.34
C ASN A 160 5.62 -5.92 14.02
N ARG A 161 6.16 -6.88 13.26
CA ARG A 161 6.73 -8.14 13.79
C ARG A 161 8.18 -8.01 14.27
N GLY A 162 8.75 -6.81 14.17
CA GLY A 162 10.10 -6.46 14.61
C GLY A 162 11.19 -6.79 13.60
N ALA A 163 10.86 -6.94 12.31
CA ALA A 163 11.87 -7.02 11.25
C ALA A 163 12.45 -5.65 10.93
N VAL A 164 13.64 -5.63 10.32
CA VAL A 164 14.19 -4.45 9.64
C VAL A 164 13.86 -4.61 8.16
N VAL A 165 13.20 -3.63 7.55
CA VAL A 165 12.64 -3.78 6.20
C VAL A 165 13.26 -2.76 5.25
N THR A 166 13.82 -3.26 4.15
CA THR A 166 14.05 -2.47 2.94
C THR A 166 12.90 -2.73 1.98
N THR A 167 12.30 -1.69 1.41
CA THR A 167 11.22 -1.82 0.42
C THR A 167 11.56 -1.08 -0.88
N ILE A 168 11.16 -1.64 -2.02
CA ILE A 168 11.43 -1.09 -3.35
C ILE A 168 10.11 -0.67 -4.02
N GLU A 169 10.03 0.59 -4.41
CA GLU A 169 8.93 1.14 -5.21
C GLU A 169 9.48 1.78 -6.48
N ALA A 170 8.83 1.53 -7.61
CA ALA A 170 9.26 2.08 -8.89
C ALA A 170 8.60 3.44 -9.17
N ASP A 171 7.41 3.68 -8.63
CA ASP A 171 6.60 4.85 -8.94
C ASP A 171 6.52 5.84 -7.76
N PRO A 172 7.15 7.02 -7.87
CA PRO A 172 7.11 8.03 -6.80
C PRO A 172 5.69 8.56 -6.56
N ASN A 173 4.76 8.46 -7.53
CA ASN A 173 3.37 8.85 -7.34
C ASN A 173 2.66 7.93 -6.33
N VAL A 174 3.00 6.64 -6.30
CA VAL A 174 2.45 5.68 -5.34
C VAL A 174 2.89 6.04 -3.92
N LEU A 175 4.16 6.42 -3.74
CA LEU A 175 4.68 6.87 -2.45
C LEU A 175 4.02 8.18 -2.02
N TRP A 176 3.83 9.14 -2.94
CA TRP A 176 3.09 10.37 -2.63
C TRP A 176 1.68 10.07 -2.14
N ILE A 177 0.94 9.16 -2.78
CA ILE A 177 -0.38 8.73 -2.32
C ILE A 177 -0.29 8.09 -0.93
N ALA A 178 0.71 7.24 -0.70
CA ALA A 178 0.95 6.61 0.61
C ALA A 178 1.27 7.64 1.70
N GLU A 179 1.99 8.72 1.41
CA GLU A 179 2.29 9.78 2.40
C GLU A 179 1.01 10.44 2.94
N HIS A 180 -0.09 10.45 2.18
CA HIS A 180 -1.38 11.00 2.60
C HIS A 180 -2.28 9.98 3.31
N ASN A 181 -1.87 8.71 3.35
CA ASN A 181 -2.64 7.63 3.96
C ASN A 181 -2.28 7.45 5.44
N PRO A 182 -3.22 7.64 6.39
CA PRO A 182 -2.97 7.41 7.81
C PRO A 182 -2.47 6.00 8.15
N PHE A 183 -2.88 4.98 7.38
CA PHE A 183 -2.45 3.60 7.58
C PHE A 183 -1.02 3.31 7.08
N SER A 184 -0.44 4.22 6.29
CA SER A 184 0.92 4.09 5.75
C SER A 184 1.97 4.80 6.59
N ARG A 185 1.60 5.52 7.68
CA ARG A 185 2.51 6.35 8.48
C ARG A 185 3.77 5.62 8.97
N LYS A 186 3.65 4.35 9.35
CA LYS A 186 4.76 3.51 9.82
C LYS A 186 5.77 3.11 8.73
N LEU A 187 5.48 3.39 7.47
CA LEU A 187 6.45 3.18 6.40
C LEU A 187 7.68 4.09 6.56
N ALA A 188 7.58 5.17 7.37
CA ALA A 188 8.71 5.99 7.78
C ALA A 188 9.81 5.22 8.55
N ASP A 189 9.48 4.05 9.12
CA ASP A 189 10.43 3.18 9.83
C ASP A 189 11.13 2.19 8.87
N ALA A 190 10.75 2.15 7.59
CA ALA A 190 11.38 1.32 6.57
C ALA A 190 12.47 2.10 5.81
N ASP A 191 13.41 1.34 5.25
CA ASP A 191 14.38 1.84 4.28
C ASP A 191 13.76 1.76 2.86
N ILE A 192 13.37 2.89 2.29
CA ILE A 192 12.73 2.93 0.97
C ILE A 192 13.74 3.23 -0.12
N VAL A 193 13.74 2.37 -1.14
CA VAL A 193 14.52 2.53 -2.36
C VAL A 193 13.59 2.81 -3.53
N LEU A 194 13.74 3.99 -4.15
CA LEU A 194 13.00 4.37 -5.34
C LEU A 194 13.75 3.87 -6.60
N GLY A 195 13.10 3.02 -7.39
CA GLY A 195 13.65 2.52 -8.65
C GLY A 195 13.02 1.22 -9.15
N ASP A 196 13.35 0.83 -10.38
CA ASP A 196 12.97 -0.47 -10.94
C ASP A 196 13.62 -1.60 -10.13
N ALA A 197 12.82 -2.58 -9.71
CA ALA A 197 13.31 -3.64 -8.83
C ALA A 197 14.41 -4.49 -9.46
N LEU A 198 14.46 -4.69 -10.79
CA LEU A 198 15.56 -5.44 -11.41
C LEU A 198 16.88 -4.67 -11.27
N ASP A 199 16.85 -3.36 -11.46
CA ASP A 199 18.05 -2.51 -11.42
C ASP A 199 18.51 -2.32 -9.96
N VAL A 200 17.57 -2.07 -9.05
CA VAL A 200 17.86 -1.96 -7.62
C VAL A 200 18.44 -3.27 -7.08
N LEU A 201 17.90 -4.41 -7.49
CA LEU A 201 18.39 -5.72 -7.05
C LEU A 201 19.84 -5.99 -7.48
N ASP A 202 20.40 -5.33 -8.49
CA ASP A 202 21.82 -5.47 -8.85
C ASP A 202 22.74 -4.76 -7.85
N GLU A 203 22.28 -3.64 -7.31
CA GLU A 203 23.06 -2.77 -6.43
C GLU A 203 23.01 -3.21 -4.96
N LEU A 204 22.03 -4.04 -4.59
CA LEU A 204 21.89 -4.55 -3.23
C LEU A 204 23.00 -5.56 -2.87
N PRO A 205 23.40 -5.66 -1.59
CA PRO A 205 24.39 -6.62 -1.15
C PRO A 205 23.90 -8.07 -1.32
N GLU A 206 24.84 -8.96 -1.64
CA GLU A 206 24.56 -10.41 -1.69
C GLU A 206 24.25 -10.96 -0.31
N LYS A 207 23.38 -11.99 -0.25
CA LYS A 207 23.12 -12.77 0.96
C LYS A 207 22.82 -11.93 2.20
N ASN A 208 22.04 -10.86 2.04
CA ASN A 208 21.73 -9.91 3.11
C ASN A 208 20.36 -10.14 3.75
N PHE A 209 19.38 -10.60 2.98
CA PHE A 209 17.98 -10.67 3.42
C PHE A 209 17.58 -12.06 3.89
N ASP A 210 16.93 -12.15 5.05
CA ASP A 210 16.41 -13.39 5.66
C ASP A 210 15.06 -13.81 5.03
N PHE A 211 14.34 -12.87 4.45
CA PHE A 211 13.13 -13.14 3.68
C PHE A 211 12.88 -12.08 2.61
N ALA A 212 12.05 -12.42 1.63
CA ALA A 212 11.49 -11.47 0.69
C ALA A 212 9.96 -11.63 0.53
N LEU A 213 9.26 -10.50 0.47
CA LEU A 213 7.87 -10.43 0.07
C LEU A 213 7.79 -9.72 -1.29
N HIS A 214 7.26 -10.42 -2.29
CA HIS A 214 7.12 -9.92 -3.64
C HIS A 214 5.65 -9.87 -4.01
N ASP A 215 5.09 -8.66 -4.08
CA ASP A 215 3.66 -8.40 -4.31
C ASP A 215 3.43 -7.52 -5.54
N PRO A 216 3.78 -8.03 -6.75
CA PRO A 216 3.80 -7.22 -7.95
C PRO A 216 2.38 -6.89 -8.44
N PRO A 217 2.23 -5.85 -9.28
CA PRO A 217 1.08 -5.70 -10.14
C PRO A 217 0.82 -6.98 -10.95
N VAL A 218 -0.42 -7.18 -11.41
CA VAL A 218 -0.74 -8.36 -12.22
C VAL A 218 0.17 -8.47 -13.43
N PHE A 219 0.46 -9.70 -13.86
CA PHE A 219 1.41 -10.03 -14.93
C PHE A 219 1.34 -9.14 -16.18
N ALA A 220 0.13 -8.72 -16.59
CA ALA A 220 -0.06 -7.86 -17.75
C ALA A 220 0.64 -6.49 -17.63
N PHE A 221 0.78 -5.95 -16.42
CA PHE A 221 1.42 -4.65 -16.18
C PHE A 221 2.93 -4.76 -15.97
N SER A 222 3.41 -5.89 -15.42
CA SER A 222 4.82 -6.00 -15.00
C SER A 222 5.43 -7.38 -15.26
N PRO A 223 5.47 -7.86 -16.52
CA PRO A 223 5.94 -9.22 -16.84
C PRO A 223 7.41 -9.47 -16.44
N ARG A 224 8.24 -8.41 -16.41
CA ARG A 224 9.66 -8.48 -15.98
C ARG A 224 9.79 -8.98 -14.53
N LEU A 225 8.86 -8.63 -13.65
CA LEU A 225 8.81 -9.07 -12.24
C LEU A 225 8.42 -10.55 -12.07
N TYR A 226 8.08 -11.23 -13.17
CA TYR A 226 7.79 -12.66 -13.21
C TYR A 226 8.87 -13.46 -13.95
N SER A 227 9.94 -12.79 -14.41
CA SER A 227 10.97 -13.37 -15.26
C SER A 227 11.98 -14.22 -14.47
N ARG A 228 12.70 -15.10 -15.20
CA ARG A 228 13.81 -15.87 -14.63
C ARG A 228 14.93 -14.94 -14.15
N GLU A 229 15.20 -13.86 -14.89
CA GLU A 229 16.22 -12.88 -14.54
C GLU A 229 15.91 -12.24 -13.18
N PHE A 230 14.69 -11.75 -12.99
CA PHE A 230 14.25 -11.18 -11.71
C PHE A 230 14.45 -12.17 -10.56
N TYR A 231 14.02 -13.43 -10.72
CA TYR A 231 14.22 -14.43 -9.68
C TYR A 231 15.69 -14.78 -9.42
N ALA A 232 16.56 -14.73 -10.42
CA ALA A 232 17.99 -14.94 -10.24
C ALA A 232 18.63 -13.79 -9.42
N LYS A 233 18.26 -12.54 -9.71
CA LYS A 233 18.70 -11.37 -8.94
C LYS A 233 18.16 -11.40 -7.52
N LEU A 234 16.89 -11.75 -7.34
CA LEU A 234 16.29 -11.96 -6.02
C LEU A 234 17.01 -13.08 -5.24
N HIS A 235 17.31 -14.19 -5.91
CA HIS A 235 18.08 -15.28 -5.29
C HIS A 235 19.44 -14.79 -4.79
N ARG A 236 20.16 -13.98 -5.55
CA ARG A 236 21.49 -13.45 -5.19
C ARG A 236 21.49 -12.69 -3.85
N VAL A 237 20.53 -11.79 -3.66
CA VAL A 237 20.47 -10.91 -2.47
C VAL A 237 19.97 -11.62 -1.19
N LEU A 238 19.31 -12.76 -1.33
CA LEU A 238 18.77 -13.54 -0.21
C LEU A 238 19.83 -14.41 0.48
N LYS A 239 19.72 -14.61 1.79
CA LYS A 239 20.56 -15.56 2.55
C LYS A 239 20.21 -17.01 2.21
N PRO A 240 21.14 -17.98 2.36
CA PRO A 240 20.78 -19.40 2.33
C PRO A 240 19.65 -19.70 3.33
N GLY A 241 18.62 -20.44 2.90
CA GLY A 241 17.45 -20.73 3.72
C GLY A 241 16.46 -19.56 3.87
N ALA A 242 16.66 -18.44 3.17
CA ALA A 242 15.71 -17.34 3.17
C ALA A 242 14.38 -17.73 2.52
N ARG A 243 13.29 -17.16 3.05
CA ARG A 243 11.92 -17.48 2.64
C ARG A 243 11.41 -16.41 1.68
N VAL A 244 10.73 -16.81 0.61
CA VAL A 244 10.13 -15.89 -0.36
C VAL A 244 8.65 -16.16 -0.47
N PHE A 245 7.84 -15.12 -0.34
CA PHE A 245 6.43 -15.17 -0.70
C PHE A 245 6.22 -14.32 -1.95
N HIS A 246 5.75 -14.95 -3.02
CA HIS A 246 5.40 -14.30 -4.28
C HIS A 246 3.88 -14.32 -4.44
N TYR A 247 3.24 -13.15 -4.38
CA TYR A 247 1.82 -13.02 -4.72
C TYR A 247 1.62 -13.13 -6.22
N THR A 248 0.70 -14.00 -6.63
CA THR A 248 0.36 -14.23 -8.04
C THR A 248 -1.04 -13.77 -8.39
N GLY A 249 -1.83 -13.39 -7.39
CA GLY A 249 -3.26 -13.16 -7.49
C GLY A 249 -4.08 -14.39 -7.85
N ALA A 250 -5.39 -14.17 -7.96
CA ALA A 250 -6.33 -15.03 -8.66
C ALA A 250 -6.63 -14.40 -10.02
N PRO A 251 -5.72 -14.47 -11.02
CA PRO A 251 -6.12 -14.12 -12.36
C PRO A 251 -7.26 -15.08 -12.70
N GLY A 252 -8.48 -14.55 -12.76
CA GLY A 252 -9.64 -15.29 -13.24
C GLY A 252 -9.20 -16.03 -14.49
N ARG A 253 -9.57 -17.31 -14.59
CA ARG A 253 -9.14 -18.33 -15.55
C ARG A 253 -9.00 -17.79 -17.00
N GLN A 254 -7.99 -16.98 -17.28
CA GLN A 254 -7.77 -16.39 -18.59
C GLN A 254 -6.86 -17.35 -19.34
N ARG A 255 -7.45 -17.97 -20.36
CA ARG A 255 -6.76 -18.61 -21.49
C ARG A 255 -5.73 -19.69 -21.13
N GLY A 256 -6.14 -20.74 -20.41
CA GLY A 256 -5.38 -22.02 -20.38
C GLY A 256 -3.94 -21.98 -19.82
N VAL A 257 -3.43 -20.82 -19.39
CA VAL A 257 -2.07 -20.66 -18.86
C VAL A 257 -2.11 -20.70 -17.34
N ASN A 258 -1.44 -21.70 -16.77
CA ASN A 258 -1.26 -21.79 -15.33
C ASN A 258 -0.09 -20.89 -14.91
N ILE A 259 -0.37 -19.61 -14.62
CA ILE A 259 0.62 -18.61 -14.22
C ILE A 259 1.43 -19.11 -13.01
N GLN A 260 0.76 -19.67 -11.99
CA GLN A 260 1.43 -20.18 -10.80
C GLN A 260 2.39 -21.33 -11.12
N ARG A 261 2.05 -22.22 -12.07
CA ARG A 261 2.96 -23.27 -12.55
C ARG A 261 4.21 -22.67 -13.18
N GLY A 262 4.06 -21.71 -14.09
CA GLY A 262 5.19 -21.05 -14.73
C GLY A 262 6.09 -20.30 -13.74
N VAL A 263 5.50 -19.62 -12.75
CA VAL A 263 6.25 -18.99 -11.66
C VAL A 263 7.02 -20.03 -10.84
N ALA A 264 6.37 -21.13 -10.44
CA ALA A 264 7.01 -22.19 -9.69
C ALA A 264 8.17 -22.85 -10.47
N GLU A 265 8.02 -23.07 -11.78
CA GLU A 265 9.08 -23.59 -12.64
C GLU A 265 10.28 -22.63 -12.70
N ARG A 266 10.05 -21.33 -12.92
CA ARG A 266 11.14 -20.34 -12.97
C ARG A 266 11.84 -20.14 -11.62
N LEU A 267 11.12 -20.20 -10.51
CA LEU A 267 11.69 -20.21 -9.17
C LEU A 267 12.60 -21.45 -8.97
N ARG A 268 12.16 -22.65 -9.38
CA ARG A 268 13.01 -23.85 -9.32
C ARG A 268 14.29 -23.72 -10.15
N LEU A 269 14.16 -23.20 -11.37
CA LEU A 269 15.29 -22.96 -12.28
C LEU A 269 16.30 -21.93 -11.76
N THR A 270 15.97 -21.19 -10.70
CA THR A 270 16.82 -20.16 -10.09
C THR A 270 17.29 -20.51 -8.68
N GLY A 271 17.14 -21.77 -8.25
CA GLY A 271 17.66 -22.24 -6.97
C GLY A 271 16.67 -22.09 -5.80
N PHE A 272 15.37 -21.98 -6.08
CA PHE A 272 14.35 -22.02 -5.03
C PHE A 272 13.67 -23.39 -4.92
N LYS A 273 13.50 -23.86 -3.69
CA LYS A 273 12.59 -24.96 -3.37
C LYS A 273 11.20 -24.43 -3.10
N ILE A 274 10.20 -24.92 -3.83
CA ILE A 274 8.80 -24.58 -3.58
C ILE A 274 8.32 -25.30 -2.33
N ILE A 275 7.87 -24.53 -1.33
CA ILE A 275 7.35 -25.04 -0.05
C ILE A 275 5.84 -25.20 -0.10
N LYS A 276 5.13 -24.22 -0.66
CA LYS A 276 3.66 -24.23 -0.74
C LYS A 276 3.18 -23.43 -1.94
N VAL A 277 2.18 -23.97 -2.63
CA VAL A 277 1.39 -23.21 -3.63
C VAL A 277 -0.01 -23.05 -3.08
N VAL A 278 -0.44 -21.81 -2.84
CA VAL A 278 -1.82 -21.50 -2.48
C VAL A 278 -2.54 -21.14 -3.76
N LYS A 279 -3.39 -22.06 -4.23
CA LYS A 279 -4.10 -21.95 -5.51
C LYS A 279 -4.83 -20.61 -5.61
N GLY A 280 -4.57 -19.84 -6.67
CA GLY A 280 -5.18 -18.54 -6.91
C GLY A 280 -4.78 -17.45 -5.90
N TYR A 281 -3.62 -17.57 -5.27
CA TYR A 281 -3.17 -16.57 -4.30
C TYR A 281 -1.68 -16.29 -4.44
N GLY A 282 -0.82 -17.23 -4.05
CA GLY A 282 0.62 -17.01 -4.04
C GLY A 282 1.43 -18.28 -3.82
N ILE A 283 2.75 -18.13 -3.89
CA ILE A 283 3.72 -19.20 -3.79
C ILE A 283 4.71 -18.87 -2.67
N LEU A 284 4.89 -19.82 -1.75
CA LEU A 284 5.93 -19.78 -0.74
C LEU A 284 7.10 -20.67 -1.22
N ALA A 285 8.29 -20.09 -1.24
CA ALA A 285 9.52 -20.74 -1.65
C ALA A 285 10.64 -20.51 -0.63
N LEU A 286 11.69 -21.31 -0.72
CA LEU A 286 12.88 -21.26 0.12
C LEU A 286 14.11 -21.22 -0.77
N LYS A 287 15.04 -20.31 -0.53
CA LYS A 287 16.35 -20.32 -1.17
C LYS A 287 17.15 -21.55 -0.69
N THR A 288 17.61 -22.37 -1.64
CA THR A 288 18.46 -23.53 -1.36
C THR A 288 19.94 -23.21 -1.45
#